data_AF-A0A0B8PAV7-F1
#
_entry.id   AF-A0A0B8PAV7-F1
#
_cell.length_a   1.000
_cell.length_b   1.000
_cell.length_c   1.000
_cell.angle_alpha   90.00
_cell.angle_beta   90.00
_cell.angle_gamma   90.00
#
_symmetry.space_group_name_H-M   'P 1'
#
loop_
_entity.id
_entity.type
_entity.pdbx_description
1 polymer ?
#
loop_
_entity_poly.entity_id
_entity_poly.type
_entity_poly.pdbx_seq_one_letter_code
_entity_poly.pdbx_strand_id
1 'polypeptide(L)' 'MNWSSQELNQVLGEMMRSDDASYRELAQQVSTILAEEMPVIPVVFYTQQVSVNQRVQNFQFDPFENNYRVSEMYLAQ' A
#
# COMPACT_ATOMS: atom_id res chain seq x y z
N MET A 1 5.48 14.91 -16.57
CA MET A 1 6.53 15.32 -15.62
C MET A 1 7.78 14.52 -15.93
N ASN A 2 8.94 15.16 -15.97
CA ASN A 2 10.23 14.57 -16.37
C ASN A 2 11.17 14.36 -15.16
N TRP A 3 10.60 14.16 -13.97
CA TRP A 3 11.40 13.95 -12.76
C TRP A 3 12.11 12.60 -12.79
N SER A 4 13.35 12.57 -12.32
CA SER A 4 14.18 11.38 -12.16
C SER A 4 15.17 11.60 -11.02
N SER A 5 15.33 10.61 -10.14
CA SER A 5 16.32 10.64 -9.07
C SER A 5 17.21 9.39 -9.16
N GLN A 6 18.51 9.60 -9.42
CA GLN A 6 19.47 8.49 -9.52
C GLN A 6 19.65 7.80 -8.16
N GLU A 7 19.70 8.60 -7.10
CA GLU A 7 19.80 8.11 -5.73
C GLU A 7 18.60 7.24 -5.37
N LEU A 8 17.38 7.71 -5.64
CA LEU A 8 16.17 6.91 -5.41
C LEU A 8 16.24 5.57 -6.16
N ASN A 9 16.62 5.59 -7.43
CA ASN A 9 16.71 4.38 -8.24
C ASN A 9 17.72 3.38 -7.67
N GLN A 10 18.84 3.85 -7.10
CA GLN A 10 19.82 3.00 -6.45
C GLN A 10 19.25 2.37 -5.17
N VAL A 11 18.69 3.19 -4.27
CA VAL A 11 18.15 2.71 -2.98
C VAL A 11 17.00 1.74 -3.19
N LEU A 12 16.11 2.00 -4.16
CA LEU A 12 15.06 1.04 -4.57
C LEU A 12 15.66 -0.28 -5.07
N GLY A 13 16.74 -0.21 -5.85
CA GLY A 13 17.46 -1.39 -6.33
C GLY A 13 18.04 -2.24 -5.19
N GLU A 14 18.54 -1.61 -4.14
CA GLU A 14 19.04 -2.28 -2.92
C GLU A 14 17.87 -2.86 -2.11
N MET A 15 16.79 -2.09 -1.93
CA MET A 15 15.59 -2.49 -1.18
C MET A 15 14.90 -3.73 -1.78
N MET A 16 14.89 -3.86 -3.11
CA MET A 16 14.31 -5.06 -3.76
C MET A 16 15.10 -6.35 -3.47
N ARG A 17 16.35 -6.24 -3.01
CA ARG A 17 17.24 -7.39 -2.73
C ARG A 17 17.50 -7.58 -1.24
N SER A 18 16.95 -6.70 -0.39
CA SER A 18 17.20 -6.66 1.05
C SER A 18 16.40 -7.72 1.81
N ASP A 19 16.89 -8.10 2.99
CA ASP A 19 16.14 -8.90 3.96
C ASP A 19 15.26 -8.01 4.86
N ASP A 20 14.45 -8.61 5.73
CA ASP A 20 13.50 -7.88 6.58
C ASP A 20 14.15 -6.82 7.49
N ALA A 21 15.39 -7.05 7.94
CA ALA A 21 16.11 -6.14 8.81
C ALA A 21 16.54 -4.87 8.06
N SER A 22 17.15 -5.04 6.89
CA SER A 22 17.63 -3.92 6.07
C SER A 22 16.53 -3.23 5.26
N TYR A 23 15.42 -3.93 4.97
CA TYR A 23 14.27 -3.39 4.23
C TYR A 23 13.70 -2.13 4.88
N ARG A 24 13.53 -2.13 6.21
CA ARG A 24 12.90 -1.01 6.92
C ARG A 24 13.70 0.28 6.83
N GLU A 25 15.02 0.17 6.93
CA GLU A 25 15.91 1.33 6.82
C GLU A 25 15.91 1.89 5.39
N LEU A 26 15.97 1.02 4.39
CA LEU A 26 15.92 1.41 2.97
C LEU A 26 14.56 2.02 2.61
N ALA A 27 13.45 1.47 3.12
CA ALA A 27 12.12 2.04 2.91
C ALA A 27 11.97 3.44 3.53
N GLN A 28 12.60 3.67 4.68
CA GLN A 28 12.63 4.99 5.31
C GLN A 28 13.45 5.99 4.46
N GLN A 29 14.59 5.57 3.92
CA GLN A 29 15.40 6.42 3.03
C GLN A 29 14.64 6.80 1.75
N VAL A 30 13.99 5.82 1.10
CA VAL A 30 13.12 6.06 -0.06
C VAL A 30 12.03 7.09 0.25
N SER A 31 11.36 6.93 1.40
CA SER A 31 10.28 7.83 1.83
C SER A 31 10.79 9.25 2.08
N THR A 32 11.98 9.40 2.66
CA THR A 32 12.63 10.71 2.86
C THR A 32 12.91 11.39 1.53
N ILE A 33 13.53 10.70 0.57
CA ILE A 33 13.82 11.25 -0.77
C ILE A 33 12.54 11.74 -1.45
N LEU A 34 11.48 10.92 -1.44
CA LEU A 34 10.20 11.29 -2.04
C LEU A 34 9.54 12.51 -1.36
N ALA A 35 9.67 12.62 -0.04
CA ALA A 35 9.13 13.74 0.72
C ALA A 35 9.90 15.04 0.48
N GLU A 36 11.22 14.97 0.29
CA GLU A 36 12.09 16.13 0.05
C GLU A 36 12.03 16.61 -1.41
N GLU A 37 12.07 15.69 -2.37
CA GLU A 37 12.08 16.03 -3.80
C GLU A 37 10.69 16.37 -4.35
N MET A 38 9.61 15.98 -3.65
CA MET A 38 8.21 16.22 -4.00
C MET A 38 7.89 16.03 -5.50
N PRO A 39 8.18 14.85 -6.09
CA PRO A 39 7.87 14.61 -7.49
C PRO A 39 6.36 14.66 -7.77
N VAL A 40 5.55 14.42 -6.74
CA VAL A 40 4.10 14.61 -6.72
C VAL A 40 3.72 15.29 -5.40
N ILE A 41 2.67 16.11 -5.43
CA ILE A 41 2.13 16.75 -4.22
C ILE A 41 0.99 15.87 -3.70
N PRO A 42 1.13 15.23 -2.51
CA PRO A 42 0.03 14.49 -1.92
C PRO A 42 -1.06 15.47 -1.49
N VAL A 43 -2.29 15.23 -1.92
CA VAL A 43 -3.44 16.10 -1.59
C VAL A 43 -4.31 15.46 -0.51
N VAL A 44 -4.58 14.16 -0.64
CA VAL A 44 -5.41 13.39 0.30
C VAL A 44 -4.94 11.94 0.37
N PHE A 45 -5.14 11.30 1.52
CA PHE A 45 -5.09 9.84 1.65
C PHE A 45 -6.50 9.29 1.53
N TYR A 46 -6.69 8.30 0.66
CA TYR A 46 -7.98 7.66 0.46
C TYR A 46 -8.32 6.75 1.65
N THR A 47 -9.57 6.84 2.12
CA THR A 47 -10.14 5.89 3.07
C THR A 47 -11.19 5.08 2.36
N GLN A 48 -11.00 3.77 2.31
CA GLN A 48 -11.97 2.86 1.73
C GLN A 48 -13.17 2.69 2.67
N GLN A 49 -14.37 2.87 2.12
CA GLN A 49 -15.62 2.70 2.86
C GLN A 49 -16.36 1.48 2.33
N VAL A 50 -16.76 0.58 3.22
CA VAL A 50 -17.53 -0.63 2.86
C VAL A 50 -18.79 -0.68 3.71
N SER A 51 -19.91 -1.02 3.06
CA SER A 51 -21.20 -1.25 3.71
C SER A 51 -21.66 -2.67 3.42
N VAL A 52 -22.03 -3.41 4.47
CA VAL A 52 -22.45 -4.81 4.37
C VAL A 52 -23.82 -4.96 4.99
N ASN A 53 -24.71 -5.70 4.32
CA ASN A 53 -26.02 -6.00 4.86
C ASN A 53 -25.87 -6.89 6.12
N GLN A 54 -26.63 -6.61 7.19
CA GLN A 54 -26.56 -7.38 8.44
C GLN A 54 -26.82 -8.89 8.26
N ARG A 55 -27.52 -9.29 7.20
CA ARG A 55 -27.76 -10.71 6.89
C ARG A 55 -26.54 -11.39 6.28
N VAL A 56 -25.57 -10.66 5.73
CA VAL A 56 -24.34 -11.24 5.17
C VAL A 56 -23.36 -11.50 6.30
N GLN A 57 -22.96 -12.75 6.43
CA GLN A 57 -22.03 -13.24 7.44
C GLN A 57 -20.68 -13.55 6.81
N ASN A 58 -19.64 -13.57 7.64
CA ASN A 58 -18.25 -13.85 7.25
C ASN A 58 -17.67 -12.89 6.18
N PHE A 59 -18.13 -11.64 6.15
CA PHE A 59 -17.43 -10.58 5.42
C PHE A 59 -16.07 -10.30 6.08
N GLN A 60 -15.01 -10.25 5.28
CA GLN A 60 -13.68 -9.84 5.69
C GLN A 60 -13.18 -8.72 4.78
N PHE A 61 -12.67 -7.65 5.39
CA PHE A 61 -12.14 -6.51 4.66
C PHE A 61 -10.72 -6.81 4.17
N ASP A 62 -10.50 -6.72 2.85
CA ASP A 62 -9.17 -6.75 2.24
C ASP A 62 -8.77 -5.31 1.86
N PRO A 63 -7.82 -4.68 2.59
CA PRO A 63 -7.41 -3.30 2.35
C PRO A 63 -6.68 -3.10 1.02
N PHE A 64 -6.23 -4.19 0.37
CA PHE A 64 -5.56 -4.15 -0.92
C PHE A 64 -6.49 -4.51 -2.08
N GLU A 65 -7.76 -4.81 -1.80
CA GLU A 65 -8.77 -5.22 -2.78
C GLU A 65 -8.32 -6.38 -3.69
N ASN A 66 -7.39 -7.22 -3.23
CA ASN A 66 -6.89 -8.35 -4.01
C ASN A 66 -7.95 -9.46 -4.12
N ASN A 67 -8.74 -9.67 -3.06
CA ASN A 67 -9.81 -10.66 -3.06
C ASN A 67 -10.97 -10.25 -2.13
N TYR A 68 -12.17 -10.21 -2.68
CA TYR A 68 -13.39 -9.90 -1.92
C TYR A 68 -13.92 -11.07 -1.07
N ARG A 69 -13.37 -12.29 -1.18
CA ARG A 69 -13.75 -13.49 -0.40
C ARG A 69 -15.24 -13.84 -0.48
N VAL A 70 -15.88 -13.54 -1.61
CA VAL A 70 -17.33 -13.72 -1.79
C VAL A 70 -17.77 -15.16 -1.55
N SER A 71 -16.97 -16.15 -1.96
CA SER A 71 -17.26 -17.58 -1.77
C SER A 71 -17.25 -18.01 -0.30
N GLU A 72 -16.65 -17.23 0.59
CA GLU A 72 -16.60 -17.49 2.03
C GLU A 72 -17.80 -16.85 2.76
N MET A 73 -18.55 -15.96 2.10
CA MET A 73 -19.72 -15.30 2.68
C MET A 73 -20.98 -16.15 2.57
N TYR A 74 -21.90 -15.97 3.50
CA TYR A 74 -23.19 -16.64 3.50
C TYR A 74 -24.28 -15.77 4.14
N LEU A 75 -25.54 -16.11 3.90
CA LEU A 75 -26.68 -15.44 4.53
C LEU A 75 -26.99 -16.08 5.89
N ALA A 76 -27.34 -15.26 6.87
CA ALA A 76 -27.90 -15.73 8.14
C ALA A 76 -29.15 -16.60 7.88
N GLN A 77 -29.27 -17.69 8.64
CA GLN A 77 -30.43 -18.60 8.60
C GLN A 77 -31.68 -17.95 9.17
#